data_AF-A0A3B0MS22-F1
#
_entry.id   AF-A0A3B0MS22-F1
#
_cell.length_a   1.000
_cell.length_b   1.000
_cell.length_c   1.000
_cell.angle_alpha   90.00
_cell.angle_beta   90.00
_cell.angle_gamma   90.00
#
_symmetry.space_group_name_H-M   'P 1'
#
loop_
_entity.id
_entity.type
_entity.pdbx_description
1 polymer ?
#
loop_
_entity_poly.entity_id
_entity_poly.type
_entity_poly.pdbx_seq_one_letter_code
_entity_poly.pdbx_strand_id
1 'polypeptide(L)'
;MSDDSNPTTNYQQDEQDETLNIVAYMFAGLAMMLNIRLSYSAAPYALLRFKLPENLFSVFVRTTSSALELWCLPSMLLGNIMEQVYNHTQDNVPEVHANNLKNAYEKLKNKATALYTRASGLGDDFNNLKTAVGDNDTAGTTTLRQALAQLNSDASSVNASKVFEKFNDVVAKYNGLGSNEKEKVKSAFEDLQEEYSNAIYQYKWHLLTMPSMITNWLNFLTFVILFIVYISGGDQGHVTGYYWIMAISGFVFGINMVLVYAVDYRYLPYYIAGENSFPIVTSAILYFATSIFGNRRKYNSDYLVVLIDISISIFIALVAAVLWTVAFWKYRAPKAVPDTPNLPVISPVLLVIVGMGLVYSIYPGIAPGMIVPFYLIDKIEMVLLILTTFPPLIFAFTTRFAPNWSPKTNYVWHGPQATNNGFGGWTTYIDKGDNHGFYIGEDECKDDSEHFPVHGNLWHFFDILAPLQILLAIIFIYSIHYRDSSISRSIVNQPKMSTLLTIVFYMCHEIMLATGFPGLVCNNGVTWVLLPTQWVGALLMVFLAFYSIGYITEYKRHDPSEWPTDGMTWWNSVCYWLKMASKITNKNFKQLFTTYLYKILDKFYFN
;
A
#
# COMPACT_ATOMS: atom_id res chain seq x y z
N MET A 1 -36.61 2.57 6.41
CA MET A 1 -36.15 3.11 5.11
C MET A 1 -34.66 3.29 5.25
N SER A 2 -33.85 2.59 4.47
CA SER A 2 -32.41 2.84 4.44
C SER A 2 -32.20 4.08 3.56
N ASP A 3 -31.91 5.22 4.17
CA ASP A 3 -31.49 6.46 3.47
C ASP A 3 -30.06 6.33 2.89
N ASP A 4 -29.62 5.11 2.54
CA ASP A 4 -28.30 4.91 1.96
C ASP A 4 -28.32 5.35 0.50
N SER A 5 -27.72 6.52 0.26
CA SER A 5 -27.54 7.13 -1.06
C SER A 5 -26.22 6.71 -1.72
N ASN A 6 -25.41 5.86 -1.10
CA ASN A 6 -24.16 5.41 -1.68
C ASN A 6 -24.44 4.48 -2.89
N PRO A 7 -23.98 4.84 -4.09
CA PRO A 7 -24.30 4.10 -5.30
C PRO A 7 -23.52 2.78 -5.42
N THR A 8 -22.55 2.53 -4.54
CA THR A 8 -21.62 1.38 -4.62
C THR A 8 -21.89 0.31 -3.56
N THR A 9 -22.81 0.54 -2.62
CA THR A 9 -23.11 -0.39 -1.50
C THR A 9 -23.45 -1.80 -1.99
N ASN A 10 -24.11 -1.88 -3.14
CA ASN A 10 -24.63 -3.12 -3.70
C ASN A 10 -23.88 -3.57 -4.96
N TYR A 11 -22.59 -3.27 -5.10
CA TYR A 11 -21.80 -3.89 -6.15
C TYR A 11 -21.78 -5.41 -5.97
N GLN A 12 -22.03 -6.13 -7.07
CA GLN A 12 -21.87 -7.57 -7.10
C GLN A 12 -20.40 -7.90 -6.88
N GLN A 13 -20.10 -8.56 -5.76
CA GLN A 13 -18.79 -9.13 -5.51
C GLN A 13 -18.82 -10.54 -6.07
N ASP A 14 -18.01 -10.82 -7.10
CA ASP A 14 -17.72 -12.19 -7.48
C ASP A 14 -16.87 -12.82 -6.37
N GLU A 15 -17.52 -13.32 -5.32
CA GLU A 15 -16.86 -14.05 -4.21
C GLU A 15 -16.04 -15.25 -4.71
N GLN A 16 -16.36 -15.76 -5.92
CA GLN A 16 -15.63 -16.84 -6.57
C GLN A 16 -14.16 -16.50 -6.91
N ASP A 17 -13.78 -15.22 -6.94
CA ASP A 17 -12.44 -14.77 -7.35
C ASP A 17 -11.56 -14.25 -6.20
N GLU A 18 -11.96 -14.42 -4.93
CA GLU A 18 -11.18 -13.95 -3.77
C GLU A 18 -9.72 -14.44 -3.81
N THR A 19 -9.51 -15.71 -4.16
CA THR A 19 -8.16 -16.30 -4.23
C THR A 19 -7.33 -15.65 -5.35
N LEU A 20 -7.94 -15.37 -6.50
CA LEU A 20 -7.27 -14.71 -7.62
C LEU A 20 -6.84 -13.28 -7.22
N ASN A 21 -7.71 -12.55 -6.53
CA ASN A 21 -7.42 -11.21 -6.02
C ASN A 21 -6.26 -11.20 -5.02
N ILE A 22 -6.26 -12.14 -4.07
CA ILE A 22 -5.17 -12.31 -3.09
C ILE A 22 -3.83 -12.53 -3.80
N VAL A 23 -3.80 -13.46 -4.76
CA VAL A 23 -2.59 -13.79 -5.52
C VAL A 23 -2.15 -12.58 -6.37
N ALA A 24 -3.08 -11.86 -6.99
CA ALA A 24 -2.76 -10.66 -7.76
C ALA A 24 -2.12 -9.54 -6.89
N TYR A 25 -2.67 -9.28 -5.69
CA TYR A 25 -2.09 -8.32 -4.73
C TYR A 25 -0.69 -8.75 -4.27
N MET A 26 -0.50 -10.02 -3.96
CA MET A 26 0.80 -10.55 -3.52
C MET A 26 1.86 -10.44 -4.64
N PHE A 27 1.52 -10.79 -5.88
CA PHE A 27 2.43 -10.65 -7.01
C PHE A 27 2.69 -9.18 -7.40
N ALA A 28 1.69 -8.30 -7.27
CA ALA A 28 1.89 -6.86 -7.47
C ALA A 28 2.91 -6.31 -6.47
N GLY A 29 2.76 -6.61 -5.17
CA GLY A 29 3.73 -6.24 -4.15
C GLY A 29 5.14 -6.80 -4.41
N LEU A 30 5.23 -8.09 -4.75
CA LEU A 30 6.50 -8.75 -5.10
C LEU A 30 7.20 -8.08 -6.30
N ALA A 31 6.45 -7.76 -7.35
CA ALA A 31 6.98 -7.16 -8.56
C ALA A 31 7.42 -5.70 -8.38
N MET A 32 6.89 -5.01 -7.38
CA MET A 32 7.17 -3.59 -7.16
C MET A 32 8.56 -3.31 -6.61
N MET A 33 9.07 -4.19 -5.75
CA MET A 33 10.41 -4.05 -5.16
C MET A 33 11.57 -4.41 -6.13
N LEU A 34 11.28 -5.02 -7.28
CA LEU A 34 12.28 -5.39 -8.30
C LEU A 34 13.13 -4.19 -8.77
N ASN A 35 12.53 -3.00 -8.89
CA ASN A 35 13.23 -1.79 -9.33
C ASN A 35 14.33 -1.36 -8.32
N ILE A 36 14.05 -1.46 -7.02
CA ILE A 36 14.99 -1.09 -5.95
C ILE A 36 16.18 -2.07 -5.93
N ARG A 37 15.96 -3.37 -6.20
CA ARG A 37 17.08 -4.31 -6.32
C ARG A 37 18.01 -4.00 -7.48
N LEU A 38 17.46 -3.61 -8.62
CA LEU A 38 18.27 -3.27 -9.80
C LEU A 38 19.13 -2.01 -9.56
N SER A 39 18.66 -1.06 -8.75
CA SER A 39 19.47 0.10 -8.34
C SER A 39 20.54 -0.24 -7.30
N TYR A 40 20.29 -1.15 -6.36
CA TYR A 40 21.24 -1.46 -5.28
C TYR A 40 22.14 -2.67 -5.55
N SER A 41 21.55 -3.83 -5.84
CA SER A 41 22.27 -5.12 -5.93
C SER A 41 22.89 -5.38 -7.29
N ALA A 42 22.25 -4.92 -8.37
CA ALA A 42 22.77 -5.08 -9.73
C ALA A 42 23.76 -3.97 -10.15
N ALA A 43 23.76 -2.84 -9.43
CA ALA A 43 24.62 -1.70 -9.74
C ALA A 43 26.13 -1.96 -9.73
N PRO A 44 26.73 -2.80 -8.84
CA PRO A 44 28.17 -3.08 -8.91
C PRO A 44 28.54 -3.76 -10.23
N TYR A 45 27.74 -4.73 -10.63
CA TYR A 45 27.92 -5.47 -11.88
C TYR A 45 27.60 -4.62 -13.11
N ALA A 46 26.60 -3.72 -13.02
CA ALA A 46 26.30 -2.75 -14.07
C ALA A 46 27.46 -1.76 -14.27
N LEU A 47 28.10 -1.32 -13.18
CA LEU A 47 29.23 -0.40 -13.24
C LEU A 47 30.44 -1.03 -13.94
N LEU A 48 30.77 -2.29 -13.58
CA LEU A 48 31.80 -3.07 -14.26
C LEU A 48 31.50 -3.23 -15.76
N ARG A 49 30.22 -3.47 -16.10
CA ARG A 49 29.76 -3.57 -17.49
C ARG A 49 29.95 -2.26 -18.27
N PHE A 50 29.72 -1.12 -17.62
CA PHE A 50 29.89 0.20 -18.21
C PHE A 50 31.35 0.71 -18.19
N LYS A 51 32.30 -0.11 -17.74
CA LYS A 51 33.73 0.23 -17.65
C LYS A 51 34.00 1.53 -16.89
N LEU A 52 33.11 1.87 -15.95
CA LEU A 52 33.33 2.98 -15.03
C LEU A 52 34.35 2.54 -13.97
N PRO A 53 35.19 3.44 -13.45
CA PRO A 53 36.14 3.06 -12.41
C PRO A 53 35.43 2.81 -11.08
N GLU A 54 35.95 1.85 -10.33
CA GLU A 54 35.34 1.32 -9.10
C GLU A 54 35.18 2.40 -8.01
N ASN A 55 36.00 3.44 -8.02
CA ASN A 55 35.88 4.58 -7.09
C ASN A 55 34.56 5.37 -7.27
N LEU A 56 33.90 5.25 -8.43
CA LEU A 56 32.61 5.89 -8.70
C LEU A 56 31.41 5.03 -8.29
N PHE A 57 31.63 3.81 -7.78
CA PHE A 57 30.58 2.88 -7.39
C PHE A 57 29.58 3.45 -6.39
N SER A 58 30.09 3.98 -5.27
CA SER A 58 29.23 4.57 -4.25
C SER A 58 28.41 5.75 -4.79
N VAL A 59 28.98 6.54 -5.70
CA VAL A 59 28.29 7.69 -6.31
C VAL A 59 27.20 7.21 -7.27
N PHE A 60 27.49 6.24 -8.13
CA PHE A 60 26.54 5.70 -9.10
C PHE A 60 25.32 5.05 -8.43
N VAL A 61 25.54 4.15 -7.47
CA VAL A 61 24.46 3.49 -6.69
C VAL A 61 23.59 4.53 -6.00
N ARG A 62 24.24 5.48 -5.30
CA ARG A 62 23.51 6.52 -4.58
C ARG A 62 22.67 7.36 -5.51
N THR A 63 23.24 7.84 -6.62
CA THR A 63 22.50 8.71 -7.54
C THR A 63 21.34 7.98 -8.23
N THR A 64 21.51 6.72 -8.62
CA THR A 64 20.44 5.93 -9.25
C THR A 64 19.32 5.60 -8.26
N SER A 65 19.65 5.14 -7.05
CA SER A 65 18.61 4.82 -6.06
C SER A 65 17.90 6.07 -5.53
N SER A 66 18.65 7.11 -5.17
CA SER A 66 18.07 8.37 -4.70
C SER A 66 17.16 9.04 -5.74
N ALA A 67 17.45 8.88 -7.04
CA ALA A 67 16.56 9.34 -8.09
C ALA A 67 15.26 8.54 -8.12
N LEU A 68 15.33 7.21 -8.04
CA LEU A 68 14.15 6.33 -8.00
C LEU A 68 13.22 6.68 -6.83
N GLU A 69 13.78 6.81 -5.62
CA GLU A 69 13.02 7.14 -4.40
C GLU A 69 12.39 8.53 -4.48
N LEU A 70 13.10 9.51 -5.04
CA LEU A 70 12.62 10.88 -5.13
C LEU A 70 11.49 11.04 -6.16
N TRP A 71 11.61 10.42 -7.33
CA TRP A 71 10.58 10.48 -8.38
C TRP A 71 9.30 9.71 -8.03
N CYS A 72 9.36 8.84 -7.02
CA CYS A 72 8.18 8.21 -6.43
C CYS A 72 7.24 9.24 -5.79
N LEU A 73 7.75 10.22 -5.04
CA LEU A 73 6.90 11.12 -4.23
C LEU A 73 5.86 11.94 -5.04
N PRO A 74 6.21 12.58 -6.17
CA PRO A 74 5.22 13.32 -6.97
C PRO A 74 4.17 12.40 -7.60
N SER A 75 4.55 11.18 -7.98
CA SER A 75 3.63 10.20 -8.57
C SER A 75 2.66 9.62 -7.55
N MET A 76 3.12 9.39 -6.30
CA MET A 76 2.26 9.02 -5.20
C MET A 76 1.25 10.13 -4.85
N LEU A 77 1.69 11.40 -4.88
CA LEU A 77 0.82 12.56 -4.69
C LEU A 77 -0.28 12.61 -5.77
N LEU A 78 0.09 12.38 -7.04
CA LEU A 78 -0.87 12.33 -8.13
C LEU A 78 -1.91 11.21 -7.91
N GLY A 79 -1.47 10.00 -7.56
CA GLY A 79 -2.37 8.89 -7.24
C GLY A 79 -3.30 9.19 -6.06
N ASN A 80 -2.78 9.87 -5.03
CA ASN A 80 -3.58 10.33 -3.89
C ASN A 80 -4.66 11.31 -4.35
N ILE A 81 -4.30 12.32 -5.16
CA ILE A 81 -5.28 13.28 -5.70
C ILE A 81 -6.36 12.55 -6.51
N MET A 82 -5.99 11.56 -7.33
CA MET A 82 -6.94 10.78 -8.12
C MET A 82 -7.96 10.03 -7.24
N GLU A 83 -7.51 9.38 -6.17
CA GLU A 83 -8.41 8.70 -5.22
C GLU A 83 -9.28 9.69 -4.44
N GLN A 84 -8.71 10.81 -3.98
CA GLN A 84 -9.45 11.80 -3.22
C GLN A 84 -10.51 12.51 -4.07
N VAL A 85 -10.22 12.76 -5.36
CA VAL A 85 -11.20 13.20 -6.35
C VAL A 85 -12.29 12.14 -6.53
N TYR A 86 -11.93 10.86 -6.65
CA TYR A 86 -12.90 9.76 -6.69
C TYR A 86 -13.85 9.79 -5.49
N ASN A 87 -13.30 9.82 -4.28
CA ASN A 87 -14.06 9.80 -3.03
C ASN A 87 -14.99 11.02 -2.92
N HIS A 88 -14.49 12.22 -3.23
CA HIS A 88 -15.28 13.45 -3.22
C HIS A 88 -16.43 13.42 -4.23
N THR A 89 -16.19 12.93 -5.44
CA THR A 89 -17.22 12.79 -6.48
C THR A 89 -18.31 11.81 -6.07
N GLN A 90 -17.94 10.67 -5.46
CA GLN A 90 -18.94 9.70 -4.99
C GLN A 90 -19.86 10.27 -3.91
N ASP A 91 -19.33 11.07 -2.97
CA ASP A 91 -20.10 11.57 -1.83
C ASP A 91 -20.90 12.84 -2.14
N ASN A 92 -20.35 13.75 -2.96
CA ASN A 92 -20.87 15.11 -3.08
C ASN A 92 -21.40 15.45 -4.48
N VAL A 93 -21.12 14.62 -5.50
CA VAL A 93 -21.48 14.93 -6.89
C VAL A 93 -22.12 13.73 -7.61
N PRO A 94 -23.34 13.30 -7.22
CA PRO A 94 -24.08 12.23 -7.89
C PRO A 94 -24.32 12.46 -9.40
N GLU A 95 -24.23 13.72 -9.84
CA GLU A 95 -24.40 14.11 -11.25
C GLU A 95 -23.44 13.37 -12.20
N VAL A 96 -22.24 13.02 -11.73
CA VAL A 96 -21.26 12.29 -12.54
C VAL A 96 -21.79 10.91 -12.94
N HIS A 97 -22.69 10.32 -12.16
CA HIS A 97 -23.34 9.05 -12.46
C HIS A 97 -24.64 9.21 -13.24
N ALA A 98 -25.28 10.38 -13.19
CA ALA A 98 -26.56 10.64 -13.85
C ALA A 98 -26.49 10.35 -15.35
N ASN A 99 -25.43 10.83 -16.01
CA ASN A 99 -25.21 10.59 -17.44
C ASN A 99 -24.92 9.11 -17.75
N ASN A 100 -24.16 8.42 -16.91
CA ASN A 100 -23.87 7.00 -17.11
C ASN A 100 -25.11 6.13 -16.96
N LEU A 101 -25.91 6.39 -15.92
CA LEU A 101 -27.19 5.72 -15.70
C LEU A 101 -28.20 6.03 -16.82
N LYS A 102 -28.26 7.28 -17.31
CA LYS A 102 -29.09 7.63 -18.47
C LYS A 102 -28.66 6.87 -19.72
N ASN A 103 -27.36 6.77 -19.99
CA ASN A 103 -26.86 5.98 -21.12
C ASN A 103 -27.17 4.48 -20.97
N ALA A 104 -27.22 3.96 -19.74
CA ALA A 104 -27.59 2.58 -19.43
C ALA A 104 -29.11 2.35 -19.30
N TYR A 105 -29.93 3.39 -19.40
CA TYR A 105 -31.38 3.35 -19.09
C TYR A 105 -32.10 2.18 -19.77
N GLU A 106 -31.96 2.02 -21.09
CA GLU A 106 -32.67 0.98 -21.83
C GLU A 106 -32.32 -0.43 -21.33
N LYS A 107 -31.05 -0.68 -21.02
CA LYS A 107 -30.61 -1.98 -20.47
C LYS A 107 -31.16 -2.20 -19.06
N LEU A 108 -31.01 -1.19 -18.19
CA LEU A 108 -31.51 -1.23 -16.81
C LEU A 108 -33.02 -1.45 -16.75
N LYS A 109 -33.78 -0.71 -17.57
CA LYS A 109 -35.22 -0.86 -17.73
C LYS A 109 -35.60 -2.29 -18.14
N ASN A 110 -34.90 -2.85 -19.13
CA ASN A 110 -35.18 -4.20 -19.61
C ASN A 110 -34.90 -5.26 -18.55
N LYS A 111 -33.77 -5.16 -17.84
CA LYS A 111 -33.43 -6.07 -16.73
C LYS A 111 -34.39 -5.93 -15.54
N ALA A 112 -34.78 -4.71 -15.19
CA ALA A 112 -35.78 -4.45 -14.16
C ALA A 112 -37.15 -5.03 -14.55
N THR A 113 -37.54 -4.90 -15.82
CA THR A 113 -38.78 -5.50 -16.34
C THR A 113 -38.73 -7.04 -16.27
N ALA A 114 -37.58 -7.64 -16.58
CA ALA A 114 -37.40 -9.09 -16.46
C ALA A 114 -37.55 -9.56 -15.00
N LEU A 115 -36.92 -8.85 -14.05
CA LEU A 115 -37.06 -9.13 -12.62
C LEU A 115 -38.51 -8.99 -12.14
N TYR A 116 -39.19 -7.90 -12.52
CA TYR A 116 -40.60 -7.67 -12.21
C TYR A 116 -41.50 -8.80 -12.74
N THR A 117 -41.30 -9.17 -14.01
CA THR A 117 -42.10 -10.21 -14.69
C THR A 117 -41.91 -11.55 -14.00
N ARG A 118 -40.66 -11.89 -13.65
CA ARG A 118 -40.34 -13.12 -12.93
C ARG A 118 -40.97 -13.15 -11.54
N ALA A 119 -40.80 -12.08 -10.76
CA ALA A 119 -41.40 -11.95 -9.43
C ALA A 119 -42.93 -12.04 -9.47
N SER A 120 -43.56 -11.41 -10.46
CA SER A 120 -45.02 -11.42 -10.63
C SER A 120 -45.59 -12.81 -10.93
N GLY A 121 -44.80 -13.68 -11.59
CA GLY A 121 -45.19 -15.06 -11.88
C GLY A 121 -45.05 -16.04 -10.71
N LEU A 122 -44.52 -15.60 -9.55
CA LEU A 122 -44.13 -16.50 -8.45
C LEU A 122 -44.98 -16.36 -7.17
N GLY A 123 -46.02 -15.51 -7.16
CA GLY A 123 -47.00 -15.42 -6.08
C GLY A 123 -46.76 -14.30 -5.07
N ASP A 124 -47.46 -14.37 -3.93
CA ASP A 124 -47.55 -13.26 -2.96
C ASP A 124 -46.26 -12.99 -2.17
N ASP A 125 -45.41 -14.01 -2.01
CA ASP A 125 -44.12 -13.89 -1.30
C ASP A 125 -43.17 -12.88 -1.97
N PHE A 126 -43.39 -12.58 -3.25
CA PHE A 126 -42.61 -11.63 -4.04
C PHE A 126 -43.26 -10.24 -4.16
N ASN A 127 -44.38 -9.99 -3.49
CA ASN A 127 -45.12 -8.72 -3.58
C ASN A 127 -44.25 -7.51 -3.23
N ASN A 128 -43.45 -7.61 -2.17
CA ASN A 128 -42.55 -6.53 -1.76
C ASN A 128 -41.49 -6.23 -2.83
N LEU A 129 -40.89 -7.26 -3.42
CA LEU A 129 -39.88 -7.11 -4.46
C LEU A 129 -40.47 -6.50 -5.74
N LYS A 130 -41.61 -7.02 -6.23
CA LYS A 130 -42.23 -6.50 -7.46
C LYS A 130 -42.74 -5.06 -7.29
N THR A 131 -43.24 -4.70 -6.10
CA THR A 131 -43.65 -3.33 -5.80
C THR A 131 -42.46 -2.37 -5.78
N ALA A 132 -41.31 -2.77 -5.24
CA ALA A 132 -40.09 -1.95 -5.25
C ALA A 132 -39.57 -1.73 -6.69
N VAL A 133 -39.63 -2.76 -7.54
CA VAL A 133 -39.19 -2.67 -8.94
C VAL A 133 -40.15 -1.80 -9.77
N GLY A 134 -41.46 -2.01 -9.62
CA GLY A 134 -42.52 -1.29 -10.34
C GLY A 134 -42.99 -1.97 -11.63
N ASP A 135 -44.21 -1.66 -12.05
CA ASP A 135 -44.90 -2.27 -13.20
C ASP A 135 -44.92 -1.39 -14.46
N ASN A 136 -44.58 -0.11 -14.32
CA ASN A 136 -44.64 0.90 -15.38
C ASN A 136 -43.33 1.70 -15.51
N ASP A 137 -43.12 2.27 -16.69
CA ASP A 137 -41.96 3.10 -17.03
C ASP A 137 -42.34 4.59 -17.16
N THR A 138 -43.35 5.05 -16.41
CA THR A 138 -43.69 6.47 -16.39
C THR A 138 -42.73 7.24 -15.49
N ALA A 139 -42.42 8.49 -15.84
CA ALA A 139 -41.54 9.32 -15.02
C ALA A 139 -42.15 9.51 -13.62
N GLY A 140 -41.41 9.09 -12.59
CA GLY A 140 -41.85 9.13 -11.20
C GLY A 140 -40.71 8.76 -10.25
N THR A 141 -41.00 8.65 -8.96
CA THR A 141 -39.94 8.50 -7.94
C THR A 141 -40.27 7.46 -6.88
N THR A 142 -41.32 6.66 -7.07
CA THR A 142 -41.78 5.71 -6.05
C THR A 142 -41.16 4.32 -6.23
N THR A 143 -40.94 3.90 -7.48
CA THR A 143 -40.37 2.60 -7.85
C THR A 143 -39.08 2.77 -8.66
N LEU A 144 -38.27 1.70 -8.76
CA LEU A 144 -37.02 1.74 -9.53
C LEU A 144 -37.25 2.10 -11.01
N ARG A 145 -38.23 1.48 -11.67
CA ARG A 145 -38.51 1.73 -13.10
C ARG A 145 -38.98 3.16 -13.36
N GLN A 146 -39.78 3.72 -12.45
CA GLN A 146 -40.19 5.11 -12.54
C GLN A 146 -39.02 6.08 -12.31
N ALA A 147 -38.15 5.80 -11.33
CA ALA A 147 -36.96 6.60 -11.08
C ALA A 147 -35.99 6.59 -12.27
N LEU A 148 -35.81 5.43 -12.91
CA LEU A 148 -35.04 5.28 -14.15
C LEU A 148 -35.66 6.11 -15.30
N ALA A 149 -36.99 6.06 -15.46
CA ALA A 149 -37.68 6.84 -16.49
C ALA A 149 -37.57 8.36 -16.23
N GLN A 150 -37.70 8.78 -14.97
CA GLN A 150 -37.50 10.17 -14.55
C GLN A 150 -36.07 10.64 -14.85
N LEU A 151 -35.06 9.84 -14.52
CA LEU A 151 -33.66 10.15 -14.82
C LEU A 151 -33.38 10.23 -16.33
N ASN A 152 -33.99 9.36 -17.13
CA ASN A 152 -33.85 9.41 -18.58
C ASN A 152 -34.39 10.73 -19.15
N SER A 153 -35.53 11.21 -18.62
CA SER A 153 -36.12 12.49 -19.02
C SER A 153 -35.28 13.70 -18.58
N ASP A 154 -34.72 13.65 -17.38
CA ASP A 154 -33.90 14.71 -16.79
C ASP A 154 -32.73 14.12 -16.00
N ALA A 155 -31.53 14.19 -16.58
CA ALA A 155 -30.30 13.68 -15.99
C ALA A 155 -29.73 14.68 -14.97
N SER A 156 -30.31 14.69 -13.77
CA SER A 156 -29.88 15.53 -12.65
C SER A 156 -29.36 14.71 -11.48
N SER A 157 -28.54 15.32 -10.62
CA SER A 157 -28.04 14.70 -9.40
C SER A 157 -29.16 14.17 -8.50
N VAL A 158 -30.25 14.93 -8.38
CA VAL A 158 -31.44 14.55 -7.59
C VAL A 158 -32.08 13.27 -8.13
N ASN A 159 -32.21 13.15 -9.45
CA ASN A 159 -32.81 11.97 -10.06
C ASN A 159 -31.87 10.76 -9.97
N ALA A 160 -30.55 10.96 -10.06
CA ALA A 160 -29.58 9.89 -9.89
C ALA A 160 -29.60 9.34 -8.46
N SER A 161 -29.63 10.21 -7.45
CA SER A 161 -29.76 9.81 -6.04
C SER A 161 -31.03 9.00 -5.77
N LYS A 162 -32.15 9.36 -6.43
CA LYS A 162 -33.39 8.58 -6.34
C LYS A 162 -33.27 7.19 -6.96
N VAL A 163 -32.55 7.06 -8.07
CA VAL A 163 -32.27 5.74 -8.66
C VAL A 163 -31.44 4.90 -7.68
N PHE A 164 -30.45 5.48 -7.00
CA PHE A 164 -29.66 4.77 -5.99
C PHE A 164 -30.54 4.29 -4.83
N GLU A 165 -31.36 5.17 -4.26
CA GLU A 165 -32.28 4.85 -3.17
C GLU A 165 -33.22 3.70 -3.55
N LYS A 166 -33.84 3.76 -4.74
CA LYS A 166 -34.79 2.73 -5.20
C LYS A 166 -34.10 1.43 -5.59
N PHE A 167 -32.90 1.50 -6.13
CA PHE A 167 -32.11 0.30 -6.37
C PHE A 167 -31.73 -0.38 -5.05
N ASN A 168 -31.31 0.39 -4.04
CA ASN A 168 -30.99 -0.10 -2.71
C ASN A 168 -32.22 -0.71 -2.01
N ASP A 169 -33.42 -0.12 -2.18
CA ASP A 169 -34.67 -0.73 -1.71
C ASP A 169 -34.95 -2.08 -2.39
N VAL A 170 -34.77 -2.19 -3.72
CA VAL A 170 -34.90 -3.46 -4.45
C VAL A 170 -33.96 -4.52 -3.90
N VAL A 171 -32.69 -4.18 -3.64
CA VAL A 171 -31.71 -5.08 -3.04
C VAL A 171 -32.14 -5.50 -1.63
N ALA A 172 -32.62 -4.56 -0.81
CA ALA A 172 -33.13 -4.86 0.53
C ALA A 172 -34.34 -5.82 0.47
N LYS A 173 -35.27 -5.63 -0.47
CA LYS A 173 -36.41 -6.54 -0.66
C LYS A 173 -35.99 -7.92 -1.15
N TYR A 174 -35.02 -8.00 -2.06
CA TYR A 174 -34.44 -9.28 -2.49
C TYR A 174 -33.76 -10.00 -1.31
N ASN A 175 -32.97 -9.28 -0.51
CA ASN A 175 -32.29 -9.85 0.66
C ASN A 175 -33.26 -10.32 1.75
N GLY A 176 -34.44 -9.69 1.85
CA GLY A 176 -35.51 -10.10 2.75
C GLY A 176 -36.30 -11.35 2.32
N LEU A 177 -36.05 -11.91 1.13
CA LEU A 177 -36.64 -13.18 0.70
C LEU A 177 -35.99 -14.38 1.40
N GLY A 178 -36.75 -15.46 1.58
CA GLY A 178 -36.20 -16.75 2.00
C GLY A 178 -35.24 -17.35 0.96
N SER A 179 -34.35 -18.25 1.36
CA SER A 179 -33.31 -18.80 0.48
C SER A 179 -33.86 -19.50 -0.77
N ASN A 180 -34.99 -20.21 -0.62
CA ASN A 180 -35.66 -20.88 -1.74
C ASN A 180 -36.31 -19.89 -2.70
N GLU A 181 -36.82 -18.76 -2.18
CA GLU A 181 -37.44 -17.69 -2.95
C GLU A 181 -36.38 -16.90 -3.72
N LYS A 182 -35.23 -16.61 -3.10
CA LYS A 182 -34.08 -15.96 -3.74
C LYS A 182 -33.65 -16.71 -4.99
N GLU A 183 -33.43 -18.03 -4.90
CA GLU A 183 -32.99 -18.86 -6.04
C GLU A 183 -33.95 -18.78 -7.24
N LYS A 184 -35.25 -18.53 -7.04
CA LYS A 184 -36.24 -18.42 -8.14
C LYS A 184 -36.11 -17.14 -8.97
N VAL A 185 -35.54 -16.07 -8.39
CA VAL A 185 -35.37 -14.75 -9.01
C VAL A 185 -33.90 -14.32 -9.13
N LYS A 186 -32.98 -15.06 -8.53
CA LYS A 186 -31.54 -14.78 -8.42
C LYS A 186 -30.90 -14.33 -9.72
N SER A 187 -31.00 -15.13 -10.78
CA SER A 187 -30.41 -14.78 -12.09
C SER A 187 -30.94 -13.46 -12.65
N ALA A 188 -32.24 -13.16 -12.49
CA ALA A 188 -32.80 -11.89 -12.97
C ALA A 188 -32.37 -10.70 -12.10
N PHE A 189 -32.13 -10.94 -10.81
CA PHE A 189 -31.63 -9.94 -9.89
C PHE A 189 -30.14 -9.66 -10.12
N GLU A 190 -29.31 -10.70 -10.24
CA GLU A 190 -27.87 -10.61 -10.56
C GLU A 190 -27.66 -9.88 -11.90
N ASP A 191 -28.42 -10.21 -12.94
CA ASP A 191 -28.39 -9.51 -14.23
C ASP A 191 -28.68 -8.00 -14.11
N LEU A 192 -29.65 -7.63 -13.26
CA LEU A 192 -29.99 -6.23 -13.01
C LEU A 192 -28.90 -5.53 -12.19
N GLN A 193 -28.35 -6.23 -11.20
CA GLN A 193 -27.28 -5.74 -10.34
C GLN A 193 -25.97 -5.53 -11.10
N GLU A 194 -25.65 -6.41 -12.04
CA GLU A 194 -24.48 -6.30 -12.91
C GLU A 194 -24.57 -5.05 -13.79
N GLU A 195 -25.70 -4.85 -14.49
CA GLU A 195 -25.89 -3.67 -15.34
C GLU A 195 -25.89 -2.36 -14.55
N TYR A 196 -26.50 -2.37 -13.35
CA TYR A 196 -26.45 -1.21 -12.45
C TYR A 196 -25.01 -0.92 -12.00
N SER A 197 -24.29 -1.95 -11.54
CA SER A 197 -22.89 -1.83 -11.12
C SER A 197 -22.01 -1.32 -12.27
N ASN A 198 -22.22 -1.79 -13.49
CA ASN A 198 -21.49 -1.35 -14.68
C ASN A 198 -21.75 0.12 -15.04
N ALA A 199 -22.94 0.64 -14.79
CA ALA A 199 -23.26 2.05 -15.02
C ALA A 199 -22.56 2.97 -14.01
N ILE A 200 -22.55 2.60 -12.72
CA ILE A 200 -21.91 3.40 -11.66
C ILE A 200 -20.37 3.28 -11.70
N TYR A 201 -19.85 2.09 -11.99
CA TYR A 201 -18.42 1.82 -11.88
C TYR A 201 -17.56 2.52 -12.93
N GLN A 202 -18.16 3.03 -14.01
CA GLN A 202 -17.42 3.71 -15.10
C GLN A 202 -16.43 4.75 -14.57
N TYR A 203 -16.82 5.53 -13.56
CA TYR A 203 -15.94 6.56 -13.02
C TYR A 203 -14.73 5.97 -12.27
N LYS A 204 -14.95 4.98 -11.38
CA LYS A 204 -13.87 4.25 -10.69
C LYS A 204 -12.96 3.52 -11.69
N TRP A 205 -13.55 2.94 -12.73
CA TRP A 205 -12.85 2.24 -13.79
C TRP A 205 -11.86 3.15 -14.51
N HIS A 206 -12.30 4.32 -14.99
CA HIS A 206 -11.45 5.22 -15.77
C HIS A 206 -10.42 5.95 -14.90
N LEU A 207 -10.77 6.28 -13.65
CA LEU A 207 -9.91 7.07 -12.79
C LEU A 207 -8.92 6.24 -11.97
N LEU A 208 -9.26 4.99 -11.59
CA LEU A 208 -8.43 4.18 -10.70
C LEU A 208 -8.05 2.83 -11.33
N THR A 209 -9.04 2.01 -11.72
CA THR A 209 -8.78 0.62 -12.12
C THR A 209 -8.00 0.51 -13.43
N MET A 210 -8.39 1.25 -14.47
CA MET A 210 -7.72 1.24 -15.77
C MET A 210 -6.30 1.81 -15.69
N PRO A 211 -6.06 2.96 -15.00
CA PRO A 211 -4.70 3.40 -14.68
C PRO A 211 -3.88 2.38 -13.89
N SER A 212 -4.48 1.65 -12.95
CA SER A 212 -3.75 0.60 -12.19
C SER A 212 -3.26 -0.53 -13.10
N MET A 213 -4.07 -0.95 -14.08
CA MET A 213 -3.67 -1.96 -15.05
C MET A 213 -2.57 -1.43 -15.97
N ILE A 214 -2.73 -0.21 -16.49
CA ILE A 214 -1.71 0.42 -17.33
C ILE A 214 -0.38 0.50 -16.58
N THR A 215 -0.39 0.94 -15.33
CA THR A 215 0.83 1.15 -14.55
C THR A 215 1.54 -0.18 -14.21
N ASN A 216 0.79 -1.27 -14.01
CA ASN A 216 1.40 -2.62 -13.92
C ASN A 216 2.06 -3.06 -15.24
N TRP A 217 1.43 -2.82 -16.39
CA TRP A 217 2.04 -3.08 -17.69
C TRP A 217 3.22 -2.17 -17.99
N LEU A 218 3.18 -0.91 -17.56
CA LEU A 218 4.31 0.01 -17.65
C LEU A 218 5.48 -0.46 -16.79
N ASN A 219 5.22 -1.01 -15.59
CA ASN A 219 6.28 -1.59 -14.75
C ASN A 219 6.94 -2.80 -15.42
N PHE A 220 6.17 -3.65 -16.10
CA PHE A 220 6.73 -4.69 -16.96
C PHE A 220 7.58 -4.10 -18.10
N LEU A 221 7.06 -3.10 -18.80
CA LEU A 221 7.74 -2.46 -19.92
C LEU A 221 9.04 -1.77 -19.49
N THR A 222 9.10 -1.18 -18.29
CA THR A 222 10.33 -0.56 -17.77
C THR A 222 11.46 -1.59 -17.65
N PHE A 223 11.17 -2.82 -17.21
CA PHE A 223 12.19 -3.89 -17.17
C PHE A 223 12.62 -4.35 -18.57
N VAL A 224 11.69 -4.43 -19.52
CA VAL A 224 12.01 -4.77 -20.91
C VAL A 224 12.90 -3.70 -21.54
N ILE A 225 12.59 -2.42 -21.34
CA ILE A 225 13.42 -1.32 -21.84
C ILE A 225 14.78 -1.33 -21.13
N LEU A 226 14.82 -1.57 -19.81
CA LEU A 226 16.07 -1.67 -19.07
C LEU A 226 16.97 -2.80 -19.60
N PHE A 227 16.38 -3.95 -19.93
CA PHE A 227 17.08 -5.06 -20.56
C PHE A 227 17.67 -4.67 -21.92
N ILE A 228 16.90 -4.00 -22.77
CA ILE A 228 17.37 -3.51 -24.08
C ILE A 228 18.53 -2.52 -23.87
N VAL A 229 18.39 -1.55 -22.97
CA VAL A 229 19.42 -0.55 -22.66
C VAL A 229 20.69 -1.19 -22.09
N TYR A 230 20.54 -2.26 -21.30
CA TYR A 230 21.66 -3.00 -20.72
C TYR A 230 22.45 -3.83 -21.75
N ILE A 231 21.75 -4.41 -22.73
CA ILE A 231 22.36 -5.21 -23.79
C ILE A 231 22.90 -4.33 -24.92
N SER A 232 22.24 -3.22 -25.22
CA SER A 232 22.64 -2.27 -26.26
C SER A 232 23.81 -1.36 -25.82
N GLY A 233 24.52 -0.78 -26.79
CA GLY A 233 25.62 0.18 -26.54
C GLY A 233 27.04 -0.41 -26.57
N GLY A 234 27.22 -1.63 -27.09
CA GLY A 234 28.55 -2.22 -27.31
C GLY A 234 29.38 -2.31 -26.03
N ASP A 235 30.69 -2.07 -26.12
CA ASP A 235 31.63 -2.26 -25.00
C ASP A 235 31.45 -1.32 -23.80
N GLN A 236 30.78 -0.18 -23.98
CA GLN A 236 30.66 0.87 -22.96
C GLN A 236 29.22 1.02 -22.41
N GLY A 237 28.21 0.51 -23.12
CA GLY A 237 26.80 0.60 -22.72
C GLY A 237 26.25 2.03 -22.65
N HIS A 238 24.94 2.17 -22.45
CA HIS A 238 24.27 3.48 -22.39
C HIS A 238 23.96 3.92 -20.94
N VAL A 239 24.98 4.36 -20.19
CA VAL A 239 24.87 4.76 -18.77
C VAL A 239 23.78 5.83 -18.54
N THR A 240 23.70 6.84 -19.42
CA THR A 240 22.69 7.91 -19.30
C THR A 240 21.28 7.39 -19.56
N GLY A 241 21.13 6.48 -20.52
CA GLY A 241 19.84 5.81 -20.78
C GLY A 241 19.41 4.97 -19.59
N TYR A 242 20.34 4.23 -19.00
CA TYR A 242 20.10 3.43 -17.79
C TYR A 242 19.57 4.31 -16.64
N TYR A 243 20.22 5.44 -16.36
CA TYR A 243 19.78 6.38 -15.32
C TYR A 243 18.37 6.92 -15.56
N TRP A 244 18.04 7.38 -16.77
CA TRP A 244 16.72 7.94 -17.06
C TRP A 244 15.60 6.89 -16.98
N ILE A 245 15.86 5.66 -17.41
CA ILE A 245 14.88 4.57 -17.27
C ILE A 245 14.64 4.26 -15.79
N MET A 246 15.68 4.24 -14.96
CA MET A 246 15.53 4.06 -13.51
C MET A 246 14.77 5.22 -12.83
N ALA A 247 14.93 6.45 -13.32
CA ALA A 247 14.15 7.59 -12.82
C ALA A 247 12.66 7.48 -13.22
N ILE A 248 12.39 7.11 -14.48
CA ILE A 248 11.02 6.89 -14.98
C ILE A 248 10.35 5.72 -14.25
N SER A 249 11.10 4.64 -13.98
CA SER A 249 10.57 3.51 -13.22
C SER A 249 10.19 3.90 -11.79
N GLY A 250 10.90 4.84 -11.16
CA GLY A 250 10.51 5.42 -9.86
C GLY A 250 9.15 6.13 -9.90
N PHE A 251 8.86 6.88 -10.98
CA PHE A 251 7.55 7.50 -11.18
C PHE A 251 6.45 6.46 -11.41
N VAL A 252 6.70 5.45 -12.26
CA VAL A 252 5.75 4.36 -12.52
C VAL A 252 5.47 3.57 -11.24
N PHE A 253 6.51 3.32 -10.46
CA PHE A 253 6.43 2.65 -9.16
C PHE A 253 5.51 3.40 -8.18
N GLY A 254 5.73 4.70 -7.98
CA GLY A 254 4.96 5.45 -6.98
C GLY A 254 3.48 5.59 -7.33
N ILE A 255 3.13 5.80 -8.60
CA ILE A 255 1.71 5.82 -9.00
C ILE A 255 1.07 4.42 -8.94
N ASN A 256 1.79 3.36 -9.30
CA ASN A 256 1.26 1.99 -9.26
C ASN A 256 0.92 1.58 -7.81
N MET A 257 1.83 1.82 -6.87
CA MET A 257 1.62 1.51 -5.45
C MET A 257 0.32 2.12 -4.92
N VAL A 258 0.10 3.39 -5.22
CA VAL A 258 -1.08 4.12 -4.75
C VAL A 258 -2.37 3.64 -5.43
N LEU A 259 -2.33 3.36 -6.74
CA LEU A 259 -3.50 2.88 -7.48
C LEU A 259 -3.90 1.46 -7.05
N VAL A 260 -2.92 0.58 -6.77
CA VAL A 260 -3.18 -0.76 -6.22
C VAL A 260 -3.90 -0.67 -4.87
N TYR A 261 -3.52 0.29 -4.04
CA TYR A 261 -4.18 0.51 -2.75
C TYR A 261 -5.61 1.04 -2.92
N ALA A 262 -5.82 1.93 -3.90
CA ALA A 262 -7.12 2.54 -4.20
C ALA A 262 -8.15 1.60 -4.86
N VAL A 263 -7.70 0.53 -5.56
CA VAL A 263 -8.61 -0.43 -6.22
C VAL A 263 -9.45 -1.17 -5.17
N ASP A 264 -8.79 -1.83 -4.23
CA ASP A 264 -9.42 -2.53 -3.11
C ASP A 264 -8.47 -2.67 -1.90
N TYR A 265 -8.78 -1.93 -0.84
CA TYR A 265 -7.99 -1.91 0.38
C TYR A 265 -8.03 -3.23 1.16
N ARG A 266 -8.98 -4.13 0.90
CA ARG A 266 -9.18 -5.36 1.68
C ARG A 266 -8.04 -6.37 1.51
N TYR A 267 -7.32 -6.29 0.41
CA TYR A 267 -6.22 -7.19 0.07
C TYR A 267 -4.82 -6.58 0.34
N LEU A 268 -4.76 -5.39 0.92
CA LEU A 268 -3.50 -4.73 1.29
C LEU A 268 -2.54 -5.57 2.15
N PRO A 269 -2.99 -6.36 3.13
CA PRO A 269 -2.07 -7.22 3.90
C PRO A 269 -1.27 -8.18 3.02
N TYR A 270 -1.89 -8.72 1.96
CA TYR A 270 -1.23 -9.64 1.03
C TYR A 270 -0.25 -8.94 0.10
N TYR A 271 -0.53 -7.69 -0.27
CA TYR A 271 0.43 -6.85 -0.98
C TYR A 271 1.68 -6.60 -0.16
N ILE A 272 1.52 -6.18 1.09
CA ILE A 272 2.64 -5.85 1.98
C ILE A 272 3.44 -7.13 2.27
N ALA A 273 2.77 -8.28 2.37
CA ALA A 273 3.42 -9.58 2.45
C ALA A 273 4.26 -9.90 1.19
N GLY A 274 3.73 -9.63 -0.01
CA GLY A 274 4.47 -9.79 -1.26
C GLY A 274 5.69 -8.87 -1.34
N GLU A 275 5.51 -7.59 -1.02
CA GLU A 275 6.55 -6.56 -0.96
C GLU A 275 7.71 -6.97 -0.04
N ASN A 276 7.40 -7.47 1.17
CA ASN A 276 8.40 -7.86 2.16
C ASN A 276 8.94 -9.29 1.99
N SER A 277 8.34 -10.10 1.13
CA SER A 277 8.88 -11.42 0.74
C SER A 277 9.96 -11.31 -0.34
N PHE A 278 10.02 -10.18 -1.02
CA PHE A 278 10.96 -9.91 -2.10
C PHE A 278 12.44 -10.12 -1.73
N PRO A 279 12.95 -9.61 -0.60
CA PRO A 279 14.31 -9.88 -0.12
C PRO A 279 14.74 -11.35 -0.13
N ILE A 280 13.88 -12.26 0.30
CA ILE A 280 14.17 -13.70 0.33
C ILE A 280 14.20 -14.26 -1.09
N VAL A 281 13.20 -13.94 -1.91
CA VAL A 281 13.10 -14.42 -3.30
C VAL A 281 14.32 -14.00 -4.10
N THR A 282 14.75 -12.75 -3.93
CA THR A 282 15.89 -12.18 -4.64
C THR A 282 17.23 -12.75 -4.18
N SER A 283 17.38 -12.96 -2.87
CA SER A 283 18.54 -13.66 -2.31
C SER A 283 18.66 -15.08 -2.86
N ALA A 284 17.53 -15.80 -2.98
CA ALA A 284 17.49 -17.13 -3.59
C ALA A 284 17.89 -17.08 -5.07
N ILE A 285 17.38 -16.12 -5.85
CA ILE A 285 17.75 -15.91 -7.26
C ILE A 285 19.27 -15.69 -7.39
N LEU A 286 19.83 -14.79 -6.59
CA LEU A 286 21.26 -14.48 -6.63
C LEU A 286 22.11 -15.70 -6.25
N TYR A 287 21.69 -16.45 -5.23
CA TYR A 287 22.35 -17.69 -4.81
C TYR A 287 22.39 -18.71 -5.95
N PHE A 288 21.26 -18.96 -6.63
CA PHE A 288 21.23 -19.88 -7.76
C PHE A 288 22.07 -19.38 -8.94
N ALA A 289 21.95 -18.11 -9.32
CA ALA A 289 22.72 -17.53 -10.41
C ALA A 289 24.23 -17.63 -10.18
N THR A 290 24.70 -17.31 -8.97
CA THR A 290 26.12 -17.40 -8.61
C THR A 290 26.60 -18.84 -8.43
N SER A 291 25.77 -19.76 -7.94
CA SER A 291 26.15 -21.18 -7.81
C SER A 291 26.41 -21.85 -9.16
N ILE A 292 25.64 -21.50 -10.19
CA ILE A 292 25.73 -22.09 -11.54
C ILE A 292 26.80 -21.36 -12.37
N PHE A 293 26.84 -20.03 -12.30
CA PHE A 293 27.65 -19.20 -13.20
C PHE A 293 28.78 -18.43 -12.51
N GLY A 294 29.05 -18.66 -11.23
CA GLY A 294 30.08 -17.96 -10.46
C GLY A 294 31.52 -18.26 -10.87
N ASN A 295 31.75 -19.30 -11.71
CA ASN A 295 33.09 -19.59 -12.21
C ASN A 295 33.53 -18.59 -13.29
N ARG A 296 34.19 -17.51 -12.84
CA ARG A 296 34.72 -16.41 -13.67
C ARG A 296 35.70 -16.84 -14.76
N ARG A 297 36.31 -18.04 -14.66
CA ARG A 297 37.23 -18.55 -15.70
C ARG A 297 36.50 -19.11 -16.91
N LYS A 298 35.25 -19.52 -16.74
CA LYS A 298 34.44 -20.17 -17.78
C LYS A 298 33.34 -19.27 -18.33
N TYR A 299 32.81 -18.38 -17.49
CA TYR A 299 31.69 -17.51 -17.82
C TYR A 299 32.04 -16.05 -17.55
N ASN A 300 31.44 -15.15 -18.33
CA ASN A 300 31.39 -13.73 -17.97
C ASN A 300 30.34 -13.54 -16.86
N SER A 301 30.69 -13.98 -15.65
CA SER A 301 29.78 -14.07 -14.50
C SER A 301 29.14 -12.73 -14.17
N ASP A 302 29.88 -11.63 -14.29
CA ASP A 302 29.41 -10.30 -13.90
C ASP A 302 28.30 -9.79 -14.85
N TYR A 303 28.43 -10.05 -16.15
CA TYR A 303 27.37 -9.75 -17.12
C TYR A 303 26.16 -10.69 -16.97
N LEU A 304 26.43 -11.97 -16.77
CA LEU A 304 25.41 -13.01 -16.82
C LEU A 304 24.52 -13.02 -15.56
N VAL A 305 25.07 -12.66 -14.40
CA VAL A 305 24.30 -12.51 -13.15
C VAL A 305 23.25 -11.39 -13.28
N VAL A 306 23.62 -10.22 -13.80
CA VAL A 306 22.67 -9.12 -14.02
C VAL A 306 21.65 -9.45 -15.09
N LEU A 307 22.09 -10.11 -16.16
CA LEU A 307 21.19 -10.52 -17.24
C LEU A 307 20.12 -11.49 -16.74
N ILE A 308 20.50 -12.49 -15.93
CA ILE A 308 19.56 -13.42 -15.29
C ILE A 308 18.59 -12.66 -14.37
N ASP A 309 19.12 -11.72 -13.58
CA ASP A 309 18.31 -10.98 -12.62
C ASP A 309 17.24 -10.11 -13.31
N ILE A 310 17.63 -9.36 -14.34
CA ILE A 310 16.70 -8.58 -15.16
C ILE A 310 15.69 -9.53 -15.85
N SER A 311 16.13 -10.67 -16.37
CA SER A 311 15.24 -11.63 -17.06
C SER A 311 14.17 -12.21 -16.14
N ILE A 312 14.54 -12.58 -14.91
CA ILE A 312 13.58 -13.08 -13.91
C ILE A 312 12.65 -11.95 -13.47
N SER A 313 13.17 -10.74 -13.32
CA SER A 313 12.36 -9.55 -12.99
C SER A 313 11.29 -9.28 -14.05
N ILE A 314 11.64 -9.39 -15.34
CA ILE A 314 10.69 -9.31 -16.46
C ILE A 314 9.60 -10.37 -16.33
N PHE A 315 9.97 -11.61 -16.01
CA PHE A 315 9.00 -12.70 -15.86
C PHE A 315 8.04 -12.47 -14.70
N ILE A 316 8.54 -12.09 -13.52
CA ILE A 316 7.71 -11.79 -12.35
C ILE A 316 6.78 -10.61 -12.64
N ALA A 317 7.30 -9.54 -13.25
CA ALA A 317 6.50 -8.37 -13.61
C ALA A 317 5.43 -8.68 -14.66
N LEU A 318 5.72 -9.57 -15.62
CA LEU A 318 4.73 -10.04 -16.61
C LEU A 318 3.60 -10.81 -15.92
N VAL A 319 3.94 -11.76 -15.05
CA VAL A 319 2.96 -12.54 -14.29
C VAL A 319 2.10 -11.62 -13.44
N ALA A 320 2.69 -10.67 -12.73
CA ALA A 320 1.97 -9.68 -11.95
C ALA A 320 1.01 -8.84 -12.81
N ALA A 321 1.45 -8.35 -13.97
CA ALA A 321 0.61 -7.54 -14.87
C ALA A 321 -0.57 -8.35 -15.46
N VAL A 322 -0.34 -9.61 -15.84
CA VAL A 322 -1.38 -10.51 -16.35
C VAL A 322 -2.39 -10.83 -15.24
N LEU A 323 -1.93 -11.24 -14.06
CA LEU A 323 -2.79 -11.55 -12.93
C LEU A 323 -3.62 -10.34 -12.51
N TRP A 324 -3.00 -9.15 -12.42
CA TRP A 324 -3.71 -7.91 -12.09
C TRP A 324 -4.79 -7.57 -13.12
N THR A 325 -4.49 -7.72 -14.40
CA THR A 325 -5.46 -7.47 -15.47
C THR A 325 -6.63 -8.46 -15.38
N VAL A 326 -6.35 -9.76 -15.23
CA VAL A 326 -7.40 -10.79 -15.18
C VAL A 326 -8.26 -10.65 -13.93
N ALA A 327 -7.65 -10.41 -12.76
CA ALA A 327 -8.34 -10.22 -11.50
C ALA A 327 -9.25 -8.99 -11.53
N PHE A 328 -8.77 -7.84 -12.03
CA PHE A 328 -9.46 -6.57 -11.88
C PHE A 328 -10.21 -6.07 -13.10
N TRP A 329 -10.23 -6.81 -14.22
CA TRP A 329 -10.93 -6.36 -15.44
C TRP A 329 -12.45 -6.22 -15.26
N LYS A 330 -13.09 -7.25 -14.69
CA LYS A 330 -14.53 -7.23 -14.40
C LYS A 330 -14.84 -6.89 -12.95
N TYR A 331 -13.83 -6.90 -12.08
CA TYR A 331 -14.01 -6.68 -10.65
C TYR A 331 -14.66 -5.34 -10.33
N ARG A 332 -15.53 -5.36 -9.32
CA ARG A 332 -16.28 -4.21 -8.82
C ARG A 332 -16.12 -4.14 -7.31
N ALA A 333 -15.16 -3.34 -6.84
CA ALA A 333 -14.95 -3.14 -5.41
C ALA A 333 -15.91 -2.05 -4.88
N PRO A 334 -16.72 -2.33 -3.84
CA PRO A 334 -17.54 -1.32 -3.19
C PRO A 334 -16.67 -0.22 -2.60
N LYS A 335 -17.23 0.98 -2.45
CA LYS A 335 -16.59 2.01 -1.63
C LYS A 335 -16.63 1.56 -0.17
N ALA A 336 -15.60 1.91 0.61
CA ALA A 336 -15.68 1.75 2.06
C ALA A 336 -16.87 2.54 2.60
N VAL A 337 -17.45 2.08 3.72
CA VAL A 337 -18.52 2.81 4.41
C VAL A 337 -18.05 4.25 4.67
N PRO A 338 -18.88 5.28 4.38
CA PRO A 338 -18.52 6.66 4.63
C PRO A 338 -18.03 6.81 6.07
N ASP A 339 -16.81 7.31 6.25
CA ASP A 339 -16.24 7.52 7.56
C ASP A 339 -15.66 8.91 7.70
N THR A 340 -15.86 9.46 8.89
CA THR A 340 -15.19 10.67 9.35
C THR A 340 -13.95 10.29 10.13
N PRO A 341 -12.85 11.06 10.10
CA PRO A 341 -11.67 10.76 10.90
C PRO A 341 -12.02 10.55 12.38
N ASN A 342 -11.93 9.31 12.85
CA ASN A 342 -12.25 8.93 14.22
C ASN A 342 -10.97 8.81 15.06
N LEU A 343 -11.07 9.12 16.36
CA LEU A 343 -9.95 8.99 17.32
C LEU A 343 -9.23 7.62 17.27
N PRO A 344 -9.92 6.47 17.07
CA PRO A 344 -9.27 5.16 17.01
C PRO A 344 -8.30 4.97 15.84
N VAL A 345 -8.39 5.78 14.79
CA VAL A 345 -7.46 5.75 13.64
C VAL A 345 -6.08 6.32 13.99
N ILE A 346 -5.98 7.10 15.08
CA ILE A 346 -4.74 7.79 15.46
C ILE A 346 -3.59 6.81 15.75
N SER A 347 -3.84 5.72 16.50
CA SER A 347 -2.78 4.75 16.82
C SER A 347 -2.20 4.11 15.55
N PRO A 348 -3.02 3.52 14.64
CA PRO A 348 -2.50 2.98 13.39
C PRO A 348 -1.78 4.01 12.51
N VAL A 349 -2.25 5.26 12.47
CA VAL A 349 -1.56 6.35 11.76
C VAL A 349 -0.16 6.58 12.34
N LEU A 350 -0.05 6.65 13.67
CA LEU A 350 1.23 6.85 14.35
C LEU A 350 2.19 5.69 14.09
N LEU A 351 1.70 4.44 14.12
CA LEU A 351 2.51 3.26 13.79
C LEU A 351 3.11 3.35 12.39
N VAL A 352 2.30 3.72 11.39
CA VAL A 352 2.78 3.87 10.00
C VAL A 352 3.76 5.03 9.87
N ILE A 353 3.43 6.21 10.43
CA ILE A 353 4.28 7.41 10.31
C ILE A 353 5.62 7.22 11.02
N VAL A 354 5.62 6.69 12.24
CA VAL A 354 6.85 6.45 13.02
C VAL A 354 7.67 5.34 12.37
N GLY A 355 7.00 4.23 12.00
CA GLY A 355 7.62 3.12 11.29
C GLY A 355 8.31 3.60 10.01
N MET A 356 7.56 4.07 9.02
CA MET A 356 8.11 4.50 7.73
C MET A 356 9.08 5.68 7.87
N GLY A 357 8.79 6.66 8.73
CA GLY A 357 9.58 7.88 8.83
C GLY A 357 10.95 7.67 9.44
N LEU A 358 11.05 7.02 10.60
CA LEU A 358 12.31 6.99 11.36
C LEU A 358 13.33 5.99 10.84
N VAL A 359 12.89 4.90 10.19
CA VAL A 359 13.78 3.80 9.82
C VAL A 359 14.99 4.29 9.00
N TYR A 360 14.77 5.12 7.97
CA TYR A 360 15.84 5.57 7.09
C TYR A 360 16.65 6.76 7.60
N SER A 361 16.22 7.36 8.72
CA SER A 361 17.06 8.33 9.43
C SER A 361 18.27 7.65 10.12
N ILE A 362 18.10 6.39 10.52
CA ILE A 362 19.10 5.61 11.26
C ILE A 362 19.70 4.48 10.42
N TYR A 363 18.86 3.70 9.74
CA TYR A 363 19.27 2.51 8.98
C TYR A 363 19.31 2.80 7.47
N PRO A 364 20.30 2.31 6.71
CA PRO A 364 21.48 1.55 7.16
C PRO A 364 22.63 2.46 7.65
N GLY A 365 22.50 3.78 7.46
CA GLY A 365 23.62 4.71 7.53
C GLY A 365 24.32 4.78 8.89
N ILE A 366 23.57 4.94 9.98
CA ILE A 366 24.09 5.00 11.36
C ILE A 366 24.22 3.59 11.93
N ALA A 367 23.15 2.80 11.87
CA ALA A 367 23.14 1.40 12.28
C ALA A 367 22.76 0.52 11.07
N PRO A 368 23.56 -0.50 10.68
CA PRO A 368 24.80 -0.93 11.32
C PRO A 368 26.03 -0.05 10.96
N GLY A 369 25.94 0.80 9.93
CA GLY A 369 27.09 1.37 9.22
C GLY A 369 28.16 2.13 10.02
N MET A 370 27.80 2.74 11.15
CA MET A 370 28.73 3.50 12.01
C MET A 370 28.94 2.87 13.40
N ILE A 371 28.05 1.96 13.81
CA ILE A 371 27.99 1.43 15.18
C ILE A 371 28.54 0.01 15.26
N VAL A 372 28.29 -0.80 14.22
CA VAL A 372 28.65 -2.22 14.18
C VAL A 372 30.03 -2.37 13.53
N PRO A 373 30.87 -3.33 13.99
CA PRO A 373 32.10 -3.67 13.29
C PRO A 373 31.86 -4.09 11.84
N PHE A 374 32.70 -3.61 10.91
CA PHE A 374 32.51 -3.76 9.47
C PHE A 374 32.21 -5.20 9.01
N TYR A 375 32.88 -6.22 9.55
CA TYR A 375 32.69 -7.62 9.16
C TYR A 375 31.35 -8.24 9.58
N LEU A 376 30.56 -7.57 10.45
CA LEU A 376 29.22 -8.00 10.81
C LEU A 376 28.12 -7.32 9.98
N ILE A 377 28.41 -6.20 9.31
CA ILE A 377 27.40 -5.41 8.57
C ILE A 377 26.64 -6.31 7.57
N ASP A 378 27.38 -7.00 6.69
CA ASP A 378 26.79 -7.89 5.69
C ASP A 378 25.97 -9.04 6.30
N LYS A 379 26.40 -9.54 7.47
CA LYS A 379 25.67 -10.60 8.19
C LYS A 379 24.34 -10.10 8.76
N ILE A 380 24.33 -8.87 9.28
CA ILE A 380 23.11 -8.24 9.79
C ILE A 380 22.15 -8.00 8.64
N GLU A 381 22.62 -7.47 7.52
CA GLU A 381 21.80 -7.26 6.34
C GLU A 381 21.17 -8.58 5.86
N MET A 382 21.95 -9.66 5.76
CA MET A 382 21.40 -10.99 5.41
C MET A 382 20.34 -11.49 6.38
N VAL A 383 20.54 -11.32 7.70
CA VAL A 383 19.55 -11.71 8.70
C VAL A 383 18.28 -10.89 8.56
N LEU A 384 18.40 -9.58 8.35
CA LEU A 384 17.26 -8.69 8.13
C LEU A 384 16.48 -9.10 6.88
N LEU A 385 17.15 -9.32 5.74
CA LEU A 385 16.49 -9.76 4.50
C LEU A 385 15.61 -11.01 4.68
N ILE A 386 15.92 -11.87 5.66
CA ILE A 386 15.09 -13.05 5.99
C ILE A 386 14.00 -12.70 7.02
N LEU A 387 14.35 -11.95 8.07
CA LEU A 387 13.42 -11.66 9.17
C LEU A 387 12.27 -10.73 8.77
N THR A 388 12.49 -9.81 7.83
CA THR A 388 11.50 -8.81 7.40
C THR A 388 10.26 -9.42 6.75
N THR A 389 10.40 -10.60 6.15
CA THR A 389 9.30 -11.31 5.51
C THR A 389 8.25 -11.84 6.50
N PHE A 390 8.66 -12.19 7.73
CA PHE A 390 7.77 -12.89 8.67
C PHE A 390 6.62 -12.05 9.22
N PRO A 391 6.82 -10.81 9.72
CA PRO A 391 5.71 -10.05 10.28
C PRO A 391 4.58 -9.87 9.27
N PRO A 392 4.80 -9.31 8.07
CA PRO A 392 3.73 -9.13 7.08
C PRO A 392 3.01 -10.43 6.69
N LEU A 393 3.72 -11.55 6.56
CA LEU A 393 3.10 -12.85 6.29
C LEU A 393 2.23 -13.33 7.44
N ILE A 394 2.68 -13.19 8.69
CA ILE A 394 1.88 -13.55 9.87
C ILE A 394 0.59 -12.74 9.87
N PHE A 395 0.65 -11.44 9.58
CA PHE A 395 -0.53 -10.58 9.49
C PHE A 395 -1.46 -10.95 8.33
N ALA A 396 -0.92 -11.24 7.16
CA ALA A 396 -1.72 -11.73 6.03
C ALA A 396 -2.43 -13.05 6.38
N PHE A 397 -1.73 -13.99 7.02
CA PHE A 397 -2.34 -15.26 7.43
C PHE A 397 -3.37 -15.11 8.54
N THR A 398 -3.14 -14.26 9.54
CA THR A 398 -4.16 -14.00 10.58
C THR A 398 -5.41 -13.35 9.98
N THR A 399 -5.27 -12.42 9.02
CA THR A 399 -6.43 -11.84 8.33
C THR A 399 -7.26 -12.87 7.55
N ARG A 400 -6.66 -13.96 7.08
CA ARG A 400 -7.35 -15.03 6.34
C ARG A 400 -7.95 -16.10 7.26
N PHE A 401 -7.12 -16.65 8.13
CA PHE A 401 -7.41 -17.91 8.84
C PHE A 401 -7.91 -17.68 10.26
N ALA A 402 -7.67 -16.50 10.84
CA ALA A 402 -8.16 -16.14 12.18
C ALA A 402 -8.60 -14.67 12.23
N PRO A 403 -9.67 -14.28 11.50
CA PRO A 403 -10.13 -12.88 11.43
C PRO A 403 -10.39 -12.26 12.80
N ASN A 404 -10.87 -13.03 13.77
CA ASN A 404 -11.20 -12.59 15.14
C ASN A 404 -9.94 -12.20 15.94
N TRP A 405 -8.81 -12.75 15.52
CA TRP A 405 -7.52 -12.42 16.07
C TRP A 405 -6.89 -11.30 15.29
N SER A 406 -7.25 -11.04 14.04
CA SER A 406 -6.65 -10.02 13.17
C SER A 406 -6.79 -8.60 13.72
N PRO A 407 -5.91 -7.65 13.32
CA PRO A 407 -6.21 -6.21 13.49
C PRO A 407 -7.44 -5.74 12.68
N LYS A 408 -8.07 -6.63 11.90
CA LYS A 408 -9.25 -6.38 11.06
C LYS A 408 -10.60 -6.59 11.74
N THR A 409 -10.84 -5.80 12.79
CA THR A 409 -12.06 -5.92 13.60
C THR A 409 -12.91 -4.66 13.51
N ASN A 410 -14.20 -4.80 13.22
CA ASN A 410 -15.14 -3.68 13.06
C ASN A 410 -15.65 -3.17 14.41
N TYR A 411 -16.15 -1.93 14.43
CA TYR A 411 -16.95 -1.46 15.57
C TYR A 411 -18.18 -2.33 15.79
N VAL A 412 -18.39 -2.76 17.03
CA VAL A 412 -19.60 -3.46 17.41
C VAL A 412 -20.42 -2.65 18.40
N TRP A 413 -21.63 -2.27 17.98
CA TRP A 413 -22.63 -1.62 18.81
C TRP A 413 -23.70 -2.61 19.28
N HIS A 414 -23.82 -2.76 20.59
CA HIS A 414 -24.76 -3.60 21.33
C HIS A 414 -25.88 -2.81 22.04
N GLY A 415 -25.91 -1.46 21.93
CA GLY A 415 -26.98 -0.61 22.45
C GLY A 415 -26.52 0.39 23.52
N PRO A 416 -27.21 1.51 23.77
CA PRO A 416 -26.69 2.66 24.54
C PRO A 416 -26.24 2.39 25.99
N GLN A 417 -26.64 1.26 26.59
CA GLN A 417 -26.29 0.86 27.95
C GLN A 417 -25.46 -0.44 28.01
N ALA A 418 -25.18 -1.08 26.87
CA ALA A 418 -24.47 -2.36 26.85
C ALA A 418 -22.98 -2.20 27.20
N THR A 419 -22.51 -3.03 28.14
CA THR A 419 -21.09 -3.09 28.55
C THR A 419 -20.17 -3.64 27.45
N ASN A 420 -20.73 -4.36 26.47
CA ASN A 420 -20.01 -4.98 25.36
C ASN A 420 -19.89 -4.09 24.11
N ASN A 421 -20.46 -2.88 24.13
CA ASN A 421 -20.20 -1.91 23.06
C ASN A 421 -18.69 -1.69 22.94
N GLY A 422 -18.14 -1.90 21.75
CA GLY A 422 -16.71 -1.84 21.57
C GLY A 422 -16.36 -1.20 20.25
N PHE A 423 -15.77 0.00 20.31
CA PHE A 423 -14.89 0.51 19.26
C PHE A 423 -13.47 0.31 19.72
N GLY A 424 -12.65 -0.14 18.77
CA GLY A 424 -11.23 0.02 18.88
C GLY A 424 -10.59 -1.24 19.39
N GLY A 425 -9.45 -1.53 18.78
CA GLY A 425 -8.55 -2.56 19.23
C GLY A 425 -8.04 -2.39 20.66
N TRP A 426 -8.68 -1.63 21.57
CA TRP A 426 -8.26 -1.37 22.94
C TRP A 426 -8.94 -2.27 23.97
N THR A 427 -10.10 -2.83 23.65
CA THR A 427 -10.85 -3.73 24.53
C THR A 427 -11.14 -5.04 23.82
N THR A 428 -11.33 -6.11 24.59
CA THR A 428 -11.95 -7.33 24.08
C THR A 428 -13.45 -7.10 24.04
N TYR A 429 -14.08 -7.45 22.93
CA TYR A 429 -15.52 -7.35 22.76
C TYR A 429 -16.05 -8.57 22.01
N ILE A 430 -17.37 -8.74 22.04
CA ILE A 430 -18.05 -9.86 21.41
C ILE A 430 -18.55 -9.40 20.04
N ASP A 431 -18.32 -10.19 18.99
CA ASP A 431 -18.77 -9.85 17.62
C ASP A 431 -20.31 -9.77 17.52
N LYS A 432 -20.83 -9.02 16.55
CA LYS A 432 -22.28 -8.98 16.26
C LYS A 432 -22.62 -10.14 15.32
N GLY A 433 -23.28 -11.19 15.83
CA GLY A 433 -23.99 -12.13 14.96
C GLY A 433 -25.01 -11.38 14.07
N ASP A 434 -25.25 -11.87 12.86
CA ASP A 434 -25.98 -11.17 11.78
C ASP A 434 -27.44 -10.74 12.11
N ASN A 435 -28.00 -11.11 13.28
CA ASN A 435 -29.41 -10.94 13.62
C ASN A 435 -29.70 -10.18 14.94
N HIS A 436 -28.88 -9.23 15.35
CA HIS A 436 -29.18 -8.43 16.56
C HIS A 436 -30.04 -7.20 16.29
N GLY A 437 -31.25 -7.19 16.87
CA GLY A 437 -32.13 -6.03 17.01
C GLY A 437 -31.64 -5.01 18.05
N PHE A 438 -32.31 -3.86 18.15
CA PHE A 438 -31.93 -2.77 19.07
C PHE A 438 -32.19 -3.17 20.54
N TYR A 439 -31.13 -3.28 21.34
CA TYR A 439 -31.20 -3.63 22.77
C TYR A 439 -30.92 -2.43 23.67
N ILE A 440 -31.57 -2.36 24.85
CA ILE A 440 -31.54 -1.20 25.78
C ILE A 440 -31.16 -1.64 27.22
N GLY A 441 -30.61 -2.85 27.41
CA GLY A 441 -30.18 -3.36 28.74
C GLY A 441 -28.66 -3.27 28.98
N GLU A 442 -28.23 -3.32 30.26
CA GLU A 442 -26.80 -3.36 30.67
C GLU A 442 -26.13 -4.71 30.38
N ASP A 443 -26.90 -5.79 30.48
CA ASP A 443 -26.52 -7.16 30.14
C ASP A 443 -27.25 -7.53 28.85
N GLU A 444 -26.56 -7.69 27.71
CA GLU A 444 -26.94 -8.72 26.73
C GLU A 444 -25.96 -8.91 25.55
N CYS A 445 -25.41 -10.12 25.49
CA CYS A 445 -25.33 -11.03 24.34
C CYS A 445 -24.85 -12.37 24.94
N LYS A 446 -25.78 -13.22 25.39
CA LYS A 446 -25.50 -14.45 26.16
C LYS A 446 -25.71 -15.73 25.36
N ASP A 447 -25.66 -15.67 24.02
CA ASP A 447 -25.58 -16.90 23.24
C ASP A 447 -24.12 -17.18 22.87
N ASP A 448 -23.40 -17.86 23.75
CA ASP A 448 -22.01 -18.30 23.56
C ASP A 448 -21.84 -19.19 22.30
N SER A 449 -22.94 -19.64 21.70
CA SER A 449 -22.95 -20.48 20.50
C SER A 449 -22.97 -19.73 19.16
N GLU A 450 -23.35 -18.44 19.16
CA GLU A 450 -23.45 -17.60 17.94
C GLU A 450 -22.45 -16.43 17.93
N HIS A 451 -21.66 -16.28 19.00
CA HIS A 451 -20.78 -15.15 19.23
C HIS A 451 -19.38 -15.60 19.65
N PHE A 452 -18.34 -15.01 19.04
CA PHE A 452 -16.95 -15.26 19.43
C PHE A 452 -16.27 -13.99 19.98
N PRO A 453 -15.30 -14.15 20.89
CA PRO A 453 -14.53 -13.02 21.40
C PRO A 453 -13.58 -12.48 20.33
N VAL A 454 -13.57 -11.15 20.20
CA VAL A 454 -12.68 -10.38 19.33
C VAL A 454 -11.59 -9.75 20.18
N HIS A 455 -10.33 -10.12 19.93
CA HIS A 455 -9.18 -9.72 20.73
C HIS A 455 -8.50 -8.46 20.18
N GLY A 456 -9.27 -7.37 20.09
CA GLY A 456 -8.76 -6.09 19.61
C GLY A 456 -7.50 -5.62 20.35
N ASN A 457 -7.53 -5.67 21.69
CA ASN A 457 -6.48 -5.22 22.63
C ASN A 457 -5.07 -5.75 22.34
N LEU A 458 -4.96 -6.93 21.74
CA LEU A 458 -3.68 -7.55 21.41
C LEU A 458 -2.84 -6.69 20.46
N TRP A 459 -3.49 -5.87 19.63
CA TRP A 459 -2.81 -5.11 18.59
C TRP A 459 -2.26 -3.77 19.07
N HIS A 460 -2.88 -3.13 20.06
CA HIS A 460 -2.30 -1.95 20.70
C HIS A 460 -1.08 -2.27 21.56
N PHE A 461 -0.82 -3.55 21.87
CA PHE A 461 0.48 -3.93 22.41
C PHE A 461 1.63 -3.43 21.51
N PHE A 462 1.45 -3.44 20.18
CA PHE A 462 2.46 -2.97 19.25
C PHE A 462 2.64 -1.45 19.23
N ASP A 463 1.75 -0.67 19.85
CA ASP A 463 1.95 0.78 20.05
C ASP A 463 3.19 1.07 20.89
N ILE A 464 3.62 0.12 21.75
CA ILE A 464 4.87 0.25 22.52
C ILE A 464 6.11 0.26 21.63
N LEU A 465 6.01 -0.25 20.39
CA LEU A 465 7.14 -0.29 19.46
C LEU A 465 7.50 1.11 18.93
N ALA A 466 6.54 2.03 18.82
CA ALA A 466 6.79 3.40 18.39
C ALA A 466 7.73 4.17 19.35
N PRO A 467 7.44 4.28 20.66
CA PRO A 467 8.36 4.90 21.60
C PRO A 467 9.67 4.12 21.73
N LEU A 468 9.64 2.78 21.64
CA LEU A 468 10.86 1.97 21.63
C LEU A 468 11.77 2.33 20.45
N GLN A 469 11.23 2.44 19.23
CA GLN A 469 12.00 2.81 18.04
C GLN A 469 12.58 4.22 18.16
N ILE A 470 11.81 5.19 18.67
CA ILE A 470 12.28 6.56 18.94
C ILE A 470 13.42 6.56 19.95
N LEU A 471 13.28 5.82 21.05
CA LEU A 471 14.32 5.70 22.08
C LEU A 471 15.60 5.09 21.51
N LEU A 472 15.49 4.04 20.70
CA LEU A 472 16.63 3.43 20.02
C LEU A 472 17.31 4.41 19.05
N ALA A 473 16.55 5.19 18.27
CA ALA A 473 17.09 6.23 17.41
C ALA A 473 17.89 7.28 18.20
N ILE A 474 17.34 7.75 19.33
CA ILE A 474 18.03 8.69 20.22
C ILE A 474 19.31 8.08 20.78
N ILE A 475 19.25 6.82 21.24
CA ILE A 475 20.42 6.10 21.78
C ILE A 475 21.52 5.96 20.72
N PHE A 476 21.17 5.65 19.47
CA PHE A 476 22.15 5.54 18.39
C PHE A 476 22.81 6.87 18.07
N ILE A 477 22.02 7.94 17.92
CA ILE A 477 22.55 9.30 17.67
C ILE A 477 23.42 9.76 18.84
N TYR A 478 22.99 9.52 20.08
CA TYR A 478 23.77 9.84 21.27
C TYR A 478 25.10 9.07 21.31
N SER A 479 25.06 7.77 20.97
CA SER A 479 26.25 6.90 21.02
C SER A 479 27.35 7.33 20.05
N ILE A 480 26.99 7.86 18.88
CA ILE A 480 27.99 8.34 17.91
C ILE A 480 28.58 9.73 18.28
N HIS A 481 27.87 10.55 19.06
CA HIS A 481 28.35 11.88 19.48
C HIS A 481 29.14 11.84 20.80
N TYR A 482 28.73 10.98 21.73
CA TYR A 482 29.33 10.87 23.06
C TYR A 482 30.04 9.51 23.20
N ARG A 483 31.11 9.31 22.42
CA ARG A 483 31.87 8.05 22.37
C ARG A 483 32.41 7.58 23.72
N ASP A 484 32.75 8.52 24.60
CA ASP A 484 33.28 8.20 25.93
C ASP A 484 32.20 7.88 26.96
N SER A 485 30.91 8.03 26.64
CA SER A 485 29.83 7.66 27.55
C SER A 485 29.79 6.14 27.81
N SER A 486 29.31 5.75 29.00
CA SER A 486 29.12 4.33 29.33
C SER A 486 28.16 3.62 28.38
N ILE A 487 27.14 4.35 27.89
CA ILE A 487 26.17 3.88 26.90
C ILE A 487 26.87 3.60 25.57
N SER A 488 27.64 4.57 25.04
CA SER A 488 28.34 4.39 23.77
C SER A 488 29.35 3.24 23.82
N ARG A 489 30.15 3.15 24.89
CA ARG A 489 31.11 2.05 25.09
C ARG A 489 30.47 0.66 25.13
N SER A 490 29.21 0.57 25.54
CA SER A 490 28.44 -0.68 25.61
C SER A 490 27.79 -1.07 24.27
N ILE A 491 27.71 -0.13 23.32
CA ILE A 491 27.00 -0.31 22.04
C ILE A 491 27.98 -0.28 20.87
N VAL A 492 28.75 0.81 20.71
CA VAL A 492 29.63 1.04 19.56
C VAL A 492 30.77 0.02 19.57
N ASN A 493 31.00 -0.61 18.43
CA ASN A 493 31.99 -1.68 18.23
C ASN A 493 31.81 -2.92 19.14
N GLN A 494 30.68 -3.05 19.85
CA GLN A 494 30.32 -4.24 20.61
C GLN A 494 29.46 -5.16 19.75
N PRO A 495 29.99 -6.29 19.21
CA PRO A 495 29.30 -7.06 18.17
C PRO A 495 27.91 -7.53 18.58
N LYS A 496 27.74 -8.02 19.81
CA LYS A 496 26.47 -8.60 20.27
C LYS A 496 25.39 -7.53 20.47
N MET A 497 25.70 -6.46 21.21
CA MET A 497 24.74 -5.43 21.55
C MET A 497 24.37 -4.57 20.35
N SER A 498 25.35 -4.12 19.55
CA SER A 498 25.08 -3.33 18.34
C SER A 498 24.23 -4.10 17.33
N THR A 499 24.53 -5.38 17.11
CA THR A 499 23.73 -6.25 16.23
C THR A 499 22.31 -6.40 16.74
N LEU A 500 22.14 -6.75 18.03
CA LEU A 500 20.82 -6.95 18.64
C LEU A 500 19.97 -5.68 18.51
N LEU A 501 20.51 -4.53 18.90
CA LEU A 501 19.77 -3.27 18.86
C LEU A 501 19.43 -2.85 17.42
N THR A 502 20.32 -3.09 16.46
CA THR A 502 20.04 -2.81 15.04
C THR A 502 18.90 -3.67 14.51
N ILE A 503 18.92 -4.98 14.82
CA ILE A 503 17.86 -5.90 14.42
C ILE A 503 16.54 -5.50 15.08
N VAL A 504 16.53 -5.23 16.39
CA VAL A 504 15.32 -4.79 17.11
C VAL A 504 14.76 -3.50 16.50
N PHE A 505 15.61 -2.50 16.24
CA PHE A 505 15.19 -1.25 15.63
C PHE A 505 14.51 -1.46 14.27
N TYR A 506 15.09 -2.30 13.43
CA TYR A 506 14.53 -2.59 12.10
C TYR A 506 13.26 -3.44 12.21
N MET A 507 13.21 -4.42 13.10
CA MET A 507 12.00 -5.23 13.31
C MET A 507 10.85 -4.43 13.91
N CYS A 508 11.12 -3.43 14.75
CA CYS A 508 10.09 -2.49 15.20
C CYS A 508 9.41 -1.80 14.01
N HIS A 509 10.20 -1.31 13.05
CA HIS A 509 9.66 -0.71 11.83
C HIS A 509 8.72 -1.67 11.08
N GLU A 510 9.18 -2.88 10.77
CA GLU A 510 8.40 -3.84 9.97
C GLU A 510 7.11 -4.29 10.67
N ILE A 511 7.17 -4.55 11.97
CA ILE A 511 5.99 -4.96 12.74
C ILE A 511 4.97 -3.83 12.77
N MET A 512 5.40 -2.58 12.94
CA MET A 512 4.50 -1.43 12.95
C MET A 512 3.84 -1.16 11.60
N LEU A 513 4.50 -1.43 10.47
CA LEU A 513 3.86 -1.34 9.16
C LEU A 513 2.87 -2.49 8.95
N ALA A 514 3.26 -3.69 9.33
CA ALA A 514 2.42 -4.89 9.21
C ALA A 514 1.16 -4.81 10.10
N THR A 515 1.21 -4.13 11.25
CA THR A 515 0.02 -3.83 12.07
C THR A 515 -0.72 -2.57 11.63
N GLY A 516 0.03 -1.51 11.29
CA GLY A 516 -0.50 -0.16 11.07
C GLY A 516 -1.39 -0.05 9.84
N PHE A 517 -0.95 -0.58 8.69
CA PHE A 517 -1.77 -0.52 7.46
C PHE A 517 -3.08 -1.32 7.58
N PRO A 518 -3.09 -2.58 8.05
CA PRO A 518 -4.33 -3.26 8.37
C PRO A 518 -5.14 -2.52 9.43
N GLY A 519 -4.52 -1.97 10.49
CA GLY A 519 -5.23 -1.19 11.51
C GLY A 519 -5.95 0.04 10.94
N LEU A 520 -5.37 0.73 9.95
CA LEU A 520 -6.01 1.85 9.26
C LEU A 520 -7.27 1.43 8.49
N VAL A 521 -7.23 0.25 7.87
CA VAL A 521 -8.36 -0.30 7.12
C VAL A 521 -9.59 -0.50 8.01
N CYS A 522 -9.38 -0.82 9.29
CA CYS A 522 -10.41 -1.43 10.12
C CYS A 522 -11.00 -0.45 11.14
N ASN A 523 -10.27 0.63 11.42
CA ASN A 523 -10.80 1.76 12.16
C ASN A 523 -11.51 2.77 11.24
N ASN A 524 -12.02 2.30 10.10
CA ASN A 524 -12.67 3.08 9.05
C ASN A 524 -11.80 4.20 8.41
N GLY A 525 -10.48 4.18 8.62
CA GLY A 525 -9.54 5.16 8.07
C GLY A 525 -9.25 5.04 6.56
N VAL A 526 -9.97 4.19 5.83
CA VAL A 526 -9.69 3.91 4.41
C VAL A 526 -9.90 5.14 3.53
N THR A 527 -11.07 5.77 3.62
CA THR A 527 -11.54 6.72 2.59
C THR A 527 -10.71 8.01 2.54
N TRP A 528 -10.28 8.52 3.70
CA TRP A 528 -9.64 9.84 3.80
C TRP A 528 -8.26 9.82 4.46
N VAL A 529 -7.86 8.70 5.09
CA VAL A 529 -6.67 8.67 5.97
C VAL A 529 -5.58 7.74 5.44
N LEU A 530 -5.93 6.59 4.85
CA LEU A 530 -4.98 5.54 4.48
C LEU A 530 -3.93 6.02 3.47
N LEU A 531 -4.35 6.51 2.29
CA LEU A 531 -3.41 6.98 1.27
C LEU A 531 -2.63 8.25 1.71
N PRO A 532 -3.25 9.27 2.34
CA PRO A 532 -2.48 10.41 2.84
C PRO A 532 -1.45 10.02 3.89
N THR A 533 -1.76 9.08 4.79
CA THR A 533 -0.81 8.58 5.80
C THR A 533 0.38 7.90 5.13
N GLN A 534 0.13 7.07 4.11
CA GLN A 534 1.18 6.45 3.30
C GLN A 534 2.06 7.49 2.63
N TRP A 535 1.47 8.52 2.02
CA TRP A 535 2.22 9.59 1.35
C TRP A 535 3.08 10.40 2.33
N VAL A 536 2.52 10.77 3.49
CA VAL A 536 3.27 11.47 4.55
C VAL A 536 4.41 10.61 5.08
N GLY A 537 4.17 9.32 5.34
CA GLY A 537 5.23 8.41 5.77
C GLY A 537 6.32 8.24 4.71
N ALA A 538 5.98 8.15 3.42
CA ALA A 538 6.94 8.05 2.33
C ALA A 538 7.75 9.34 2.17
N LEU A 539 7.10 10.50 2.34
CA LEU A 539 7.76 11.80 2.35
C LEU A 539 8.80 11.86 3.47
N LEU A 540 8.42 11.49 4.69
CA LEU A 540 9.33 11.43 5.83
C LEU A 540 10.49 10.47 5.58
N MET A 541 10.19 9.27 5.09
CA MET A 541 11.18 8.24 4.77
C MET A 541 12.25 8.76 3.81
N VAL A 542 11.84 9.34 2.67
CA VAL A 542 12.78 9.83 1.64
C VAL A 542 13.57 11.04 2.13
N PHE A 543 12.90 12.04 2.73
CA PHE A 543 13.61 13.23 3.22
C PHE A 543 14.58 12.91 4.36
N LEU A 544 14.19 12.03 5.28
CA LEU A 544 15.06 11.61 6.38
C LEU A 544 16.21 10.70 5.92
N ALA A 545 16.03 9.92 4.85
CA ALA A 545 17.12 9.18 4.21
C ALA A 545 18.20 10.14 3.67
N PHE A 546 17.77 11.15 2.88
CA PHE A 546 18.69 12.18 2.38
C PHE A 546 19.37 12.95 3.51
N TYR A 547 18.61 13.25 4.55
CA TYR A 547 19.11 13.92 5.74
C TYR A 547 20.18 13.11 6.47
N SER A 548 19.94 11.81 6.67
CA SER A 548 20.87 10.87 7.29
C SER A 548 22.20 10.80 6.51
N ILE A 549 22.13 10.75 5.17
CA ILE A 549 23.32 10.78 4.32
C ILE A 549 24.11 12.08 4.52
N GLY A 550 23.42 13.23 4.52
CA GLY A 550 24.04 14.53 4.77
C GLY A 550 24.70 14.61 6.14
N TYR A 551 24.03 14.06 7.15
CA TYR A 551 24.50 13.97 8.53
C TYR A 551 25.77 13.14 8.66
N ILE A 552 25.78 11.92 8.12
CA ILE A 552 26.94 11.02 8.16
C ILE A 552 28.12 11.61 7.38
N THR A 553 27.84 12.30 6.26
CA THR A 553 28.88 12.96 5.46
C THR A 553 29.58 14.06 6.26
N GLU A 554 28.83 14.90 6.98
CA GLU A 554 29.42 15.91 7.85
C GLU A 554 30.16 15.26 9.02
N TYR A 555 29.56 14.25 9.65
CA TYR A 555 30.16 13.54 10.79
C TYR A 555 31.53 12.96 10.43
N LYS A 556 31.66 12.32 9.26
CA LYS A 556 32.93 11.73 8.79
C LYS A 556 33.99 12.76 8.39
N ARG A 557 33.62 14.05 8.28
CA ARG A 557 34.54 15.12 7.87
C ARG A 557 35.43 15.61 9.01
N HIS A 558 34.96 15.46 10.25
CA HIS A 558 35.63 15.97 11.44
C HIS A 558 36.49 14.88 12.08
N ASP A 559 37.68 15.27 12.53
CA ASP A 559 38.55 14.41 13.33
C ASP A 559 37.95 14.26 14.74
N PRO A 560 37.85 13.03 15.30
CA PRO A 560 37.42 12.82 16.67
C PRO A 560 38.18 13.63 17.74
N SER A 561 39.43 14.01 17.46
CA SER A 561 40.28 14.78 18.39
C SER A 561 39.98 16.29 18.41
N GLU A 562 39.39 16.83 17.36
CA GLU A 562 39.01 18.25 17.24
C GLU A 562 37.50 18.38 17.05
N TRP A 563 36.74 17.88 18.03
CA TRP A 563 35.29 17.75 17.88
C TRP A 563 34.60 19.13 17.83
N PRO A 564 33.85 19.46 16.77
CA PRO A 564 33.33 20.82 16.55
C PRO A 564 32.25 21.24 17.55
N THR A 565 31.72 20.29 18.33
CA THR A 565 30.70 20.54 19.36
C THR A 565 31.22 20.30 20.77
N ASP A 566 32.53 20.18 20.94
CA ASP A 566 33.12 20.06 22.26
C ASP A 566 32.86 21.33 23.10
N GLY A 567 32.54 21.15 24.37
CA GLY A 567 32.11 22.23 25.27
C GLY A 567 30.73 22.85 24.98
N MET A 568 29.99 22.39 23.96
CA MET A 568 28.62 22.86 23.71
C MET A 568 27.59 22.12 24.59
N THR A 569 26.49 22.81 24.94
CA THR A 569 25.33 22.12 25.54
C THR A 569 24.72 21.14 24.53
N TRP A 570 24.08 20.08 25.03
CA TRP A 570 23.49 19.03 24.20
C TRP A 570 22.59 19.61 23.08
N TRP A 571 21.72 20.57 23.42
CA TRP A 571 20.84 21.19 22.43
C TRP A 571 21.58 21.99 21.36
N ASN A 572 22.61 22.75 21.75
CA ASN A 572 23.41 23.52 20.79
C ASN A 572 24.22 22.61 19.87
N SER A 573 24.74 21.50 20.40
CA SER A 573 25.40 20.45 19.62
C SER A 573 24.43 19.86 18.59
N VAL A 574 23.25 19.42 19.03
CA VAL A 574 22.21 18.90 18.13
C VAL A 574 21.86 19.92 17.04
N CYS A 575 21.57 21.17 17.39
CA CYS A 575 21.27 22.22 16.41
C CYS A 575 22.41 22.47 15.40
N TYR A 576 23.67 22.43 15.85
CA TYR A 576 24.84 22.54 14.96
C TYR A 576 24.85 21.42 13.92
N TRP A 577 24.76 20.17 14.37
CA TRP A 577 24.76 19.00 13.48
C TRP A 577 23.57 19.02 12.54
N LEU A 578 22.39 19.39 13.05
CA LEU A 578 21.19 19.45 12.24
C LEU A 578 21.30 20.50 11.11
N LYS A 579 21.90 21.66 11.43
CA LYS A 579 22.14 22.74 10.46
C LYS A 579 23.14 22.33 9.39
N MET A 580 24.25 21.70 9.77
CA MET A 580 25.27 21.27 8.84
C MET A 580 24.79 20.14 7.93
N ALA A 581 24.08 19.16 8.48
CA ALA A 581 23.43 18.09 7.73
C ALA A 581 22.46 18.65 6.67
N SER A 582 21.63 19.64 7.05
CA SER A 582 20.69 20.30 6.14
C SER A 582 21.40 20.96 4.95
N LYS A 583 22.54 21.64 5.18
CA LYS A 583 23.31 22.30 4.11
C LYS A 583 23.86 21.30 3.08
N ILE A 584 24.37 20.15 3.53
CA ILE A 584 24.84 19.08 2.63
C ILE A 584 23.68 18.42 1.91
N THR A 585 22.58 18.17 2.63
CA THR A 585 21.37 17.57 2.08
C THR A 585 20.83 18.39 0.92
N ASN A 586 20.70 19.71 1.08
CA ASN A 586 20.25 20.61 0.01
C ASN A 586 21.18 20.61 -1.21
N LYS A 587 22.49 20.46 -0.99
CA LYS A 587 23.47 20.34 -2.08
C LYS A 587 23.28 19.02 -2.85
N ASN A 588 23.14 17.90 -2.14
CA ASN A 588 22.90 16.58 -2.74
C ASN A 588 21.57 16.54 -3.49
N PHE A 589 20.52 17.10 -2.91
CA PHE A 589 19.19 17.21 -3.52
C PHE A 589 19.25 17.97 -4.84
N LYS A 590 19.89 19.14 -4.86
CA LYS A 590 20.04 19.95 -6.09
C LYS A 590 20.82 19.21 -7.19
N GLN A 591 21.79 18.37 -6.82
CA GLN A 591 22.59 17.62 -7.79
C GLN A 591 21.77 16.55 -8.54
N LEU A 592 20.74 15.97 -7.92
CA LEU A 592 19.86 14.97 -8.56
C LEU A 592 19.07 15.52 -9.75
N PHE A 593 18.75 16.82 -9.73
CA PHE A 593 18.04 17.50 -10.82
C PHE A 593 18.97 18.02 -11.92
N THR A 594 20.29 17.86 -11.79
CA THR A 594 21.23 18.32 -12.83
C THR A 594 21.48 17.24 -13.87
N THR A 595 21.27 17.58 -15.14
CA THR A 595 21.07 16.68 -16.30
C THR A 595 22.29 15.83 -16.73
N TYR A 596 23.41 15.86 -16.02
CA TYR A 596 24.67 15.28 -16.51
C TYR A 596 25.36 14.42 -15.46
N LEU A 597 24.92 13.16 -15.34
CA LEU A 597 25.64 12.12 -14.60
C LEU A 597 27.12 12.07 -15.03
N TYR A 598 27.38 12.22 -16.33
CA TYR A 598 28.73 12.23 -16.91
C TYR A 598 29.58 13.38 -16.38
N LYS A 599 29.07 14.62 -16.28
CA LYS A 599 29.81 15.76 -15.69
C LYS A 599 29.99 15.63 -14.19
N ILE A 600 29.06 14.98 -13.48
CA ILE A 600 29.20 14.68 -12.05
C ILE A 600 30.34 13.68 -11.85
N LEU A 601 30.37 12.62 -12.66
CA LEU A 601 31.45 11.62 -12.68
C LEU A 601 32.80 12.27 -13.10
N ASP A 602 32.80 13.15 -14.12
CA ASP A 602 33.99 13.89 -14.58
C ASP A 602 34.53 14.85 -13.51
N LYS A 603 33.65 15.49 -12.73
CA LYS A 603 34.07 16.43 -11.66
C LYS A 603 34.79 15.74 -10.50
N PHE A 604 34.49 14.45 -10.28
CA PHE A 604 35.18 13.56 -9.33
C PHE A 604 36.37 12.83 -9.97
N TYR A 605 36.52 12.89 -11.30
CA TYR A 605 37.66 12.33 -12.04
C TYR A 605 38.83 13.33 -12.13
N PHE A 606 38.53 14.63 -12.10
CA PHE A 606 39.50 15.71 -12.32
C PHE A 606 39.69 16.69 -11.13
N ASN A 607 39.10 16.42 -9.96
CA ASN A 607 39.46 17.04 -8.68
C ASN A 607 39.60 15.95 -7.62
#